data_AF-A0A521BMF6-F1
#
_entry.id   AF-A0A521BMF6-F1
#
_cell.length_a   1.000
_cell.length_b   1.000
_cell.length_c   1.000
_cell.angle_alpha   90.00
_cell.angle_beta   90.00
_cell.angle_gamma   90.00
#
_symmetry.space_group_name_H-M   'P 1'
#
loop_
_entity.id
_entity.type
_entity.pdbx_description
1 polymer ?
#
loop_
_entity_poly.entity_id
_entity_poly.type
_entity_poly.pdbx_seq_one_letter_code
_entity_poly.pdbx_strand_id
1 'polypeptide(L)' 'MPHVRGTIHGIAAMVTLVVGSMLTNTIRAEFELFAQLAATTTRLLVDVANLPISEEVAEVVVPVGVLMGIWVFAYELQRL' A
#
# COMPACT_ATOMS: atom_id res chain seq x y z
N MET A 1 11.66 1.20 26.19
CA MET A 1 10.66 0.44 26.96
C MET A 1 9.80 -0.40 26.01
N PRO A 2 9.67 -1.73 26.20
CA PRO A 2 8.97 -2.62 25.25
C PRO A 2 7.47 -2.30 25.07
N HIS A 3 6.79 -1.89 26.14
CA HIS A 3 5.36 -1.56 26.11
C HIS A 3 5.05 -0.36 25.20
N VAL A 4 5.89 0.68 25.19
CA VAL A 4 5.74 1.84 24.31
C VAL A 4 5.85 1.44 22.83
N ARG A 5 6.79 0.56 22.49
CA ARG A 5 6.94 0.05 21.11
C ARG A 5 5.75 -0.80 20.65
N GLY A 6 5.14 -1.56 21.57
CA GLY A 6 3.94 -2.34 21.30
C GLY A 6 2.72 -1.46 21.03
N THR A 7 2.53 -0.39 21.81
CA THR A 7 1.42 0.57 21.59
C THR A 7 1.55 1.28 20.25
N ILE A 8 2.75 1.74 19.88
CA ILE A 8 3.00 2.40 18.58
C ILE A 8 2.67 1.47 17.41
N HIS A 9 3.11 0.20 17.47
CA HIS A 9 2.75 -0.80 16.45
C HIS A 9 1.24 -1.04 16.38
N GLY A 10 0.57 -1.14 17.53
CA GLY A 10 -0.88 -1.32 17.60
C GLY A 10 -1.64 -0.16 16.93
N ILE A 11 -1.21 1.07 17.15
CA ILE A 11 -1.85 2.25 16.53
C ILE A 11 -1.55 2.29 15.02
N ALA A 12 -0.30 2.05 14.61
CA ALA A 12 0.04 1.98 13.18
C ALA A 12 -0.78 0.90 12.44
N ALA A 13 -1.03 -0.24 13.09
CA ALA A 13 -1.89 -1.28 12.56
C ALA A 13 -3.35 -0.83 12.42
N MET A 14 -3.89 -0.16 13.43
CA MET A 14 -5.26 0.38 13.37
C MET A 14 -5.42 1.42 12.26
N VAL A 15 -4.45 2.33 12.11
CA VAL A 15 -4.43 3.32 11.01
C VAL A 15 -4.42 2.63 9.66
N THR A 16 -3.56 1.62 9.50
CA THR A 16 -3.44 0.86 8.25
C THR A 16 -4.75 0.12 7.90
N LEU A 17 -5.45 -0.44 8.90
CA LEU A 17 -6.74 -1.09 8.69
C LEU A 17 -7.82 -0.11 8.24
N VAL A 18 -7.92 1.05 8.91
CA VAL A 18 -8.91 2.08 8.55
C VAL A 18 -8.65 2.59 7.14
N VAL A 19 -7.41 2.98 6.84
CA VAL A 19 -7.08 3.49 5.51
C VAL A 19 -7.19 2.39 4.44
N GLY A 20 -6.83 1.15 4.77
CA GLY A 20 -7.05 0.00 3.88
C GLY A 20 -8.52 -0.24 3.55
N SER A 21 -9.42 -0.07 4.52
CA SER A 21 -10.86 -0.15 4.27
C SER A 21 -11.34 0.98 3.36
N MET A 22 -10.88 2.22 3.62
CA MET A 22 -11.20 3.37 2.77
C MET A 22 -10.68 3.17 1.34
N LEU A 23 -9.43 2.77 1.19
CA LEU A 23 -8.79 2.47 -0.09
C LEU A 23 -9.55 1.39 -0.85
N THR A 24 -9.97 0.32 -0.18
CA THR A 24 -10.78 -0.74 -0.79
C THR A 24 -12.11 -0.20 -1.32
N ASN A 25 -12.77 0.69 -0.57
CA ASN A 25 -14.02 1.32 -1.03
C ASN A 25 -13.77 2.26 -2.21
N THR A 26 -12.69 3.04 -2.19
CA THR A 26 -12.30 3.92 -3.29
C THR A 26 -11.96 3.13 -4.55
N ILE A 27 -11.18 2.05 -4.44
CA ILE A 27 -10.87 1.16 -5.57
C ILE A 27 -12.15 0.58 -6.16
N ARG A 28 -13.10 0.18 -5.31
CA ARG A 28 -14.40 -0.33 -5.78
C ARG A 28 -15.20 0.73 -6.53
N ALA A 29 -15.21 1.97 -6.04
CA ALA A 29 -15.92 3.08 -6.68
C ALA A 29 -15.28 3.49 -8.02
N GLU A 30 -13.95 3.49 -8.07
CA GLU A 30 -13.14 3.99 -9.19
C GLU A 30 -12.39 2.86 -9.90
N PHE A 31 -13.04 1.69 -10.05
CA PHE A 31 -12.37 0.45 -10.49
C PHE A 31 -11.64 0.61 -11.83
N GLU A 32 -12.27 1.26 -12.81
CA GLU A 32 -11.66 1.44 -14.13
C GLU A 32 -10.37 2.27 -14.09
N LEU A 33 -10.36 3.34 -13.28
CA LEU A 33 -9.17 4.17 -13.07
C LEU A 33 -8.04 3.34 -12.45
N PHE A 34 -8.36 2.56 -11.41
CA PHE A 34 -7.37 1.71 -10.75
C PHE A 34 -6.87 0.59 -11.65
N ALA A 35 -7.73 -0.01 -12.48
CA ALA A 35 -7.32 -1.02 -13.45
C ALA A 35 -6.35 -0.44 -14.49
N GLN A 36 -6.61 0.77 -15.00
CA GLN A 36 -5.70 1.44 -15.93
C GLN A 36 -4.36 1.79 -15.26
N LEU A 37 -4.40 2.26 -14.01
CA LEU A 37 -3.21 2.58 -13.23
C LEU A 37 -2.37 1.32 -12.95
N ALA A 38 -3.02 0.22 -12.57
CA ALA A 38 -2.37 -1.07 -12.33
C ALA A 38 -1.72 -1.60 -13.61
N ALA A 39 -2.44 -1.62 -14.73
CA ALA A 39 -1.91 -2.06 -16.02
C ALA A 39 -0.72 -1.20 -16.48
N THR A 40 -0.80 0.13 -16.30
CA THR A 40 0.30 1.05 -16.63
C THR A 40 1.52 0.76 -15.76
N THR A 41 1.31 0.55 -14.46
CA THR A 41 2.40 0.25 -13.52
C THR A 41 3.04 -1.10 -13.84
N THR A 42 2.24 -2.13 -14.13
CA THR A 42 2.72 -3.44 -14.56
C THR A 42 3.62 -3.33 -15.79
N ARG A 43 3.18 -2.60 -16.83
CA ARG A 43 4.02 -2.35 -18.02
C ARG A 43 5.33 -1.65 -17.68
N LEU A 44 5.29 -0.63 -16.82
CA LEU A 44 6.51 0.07 -16.42
C LEU A 44 7.49 -0.86 -15.68
N LEU A 45 7.00 -1.74 -14.82
CA LEU A 45 7.84 -2.65 -14.04
C LEU A 45 8.38 -3.81 -14.90
N VAL A 46 7.52 -4.45 -15.67
CA VAL A 46 7.85 -5.65 -16.45
C VAL A 46 8.52 -5.27 -17.77
N ASP A 47 7.91 -4.40 -18.57
CA ASP A 47 8.39 -4.15 -19.94
C ASP A 47 9.51 -3.10 -19.98
N VAL A 48 9.44 -2.07 -19.13
CA VAL A 48 10.42 -0.96 -19.15
C VAL A 48 11.57 -1.21 -18.19
N ALA A 49 11.28 -1.58 -16.93
CA ALA A 49 12.31 -1.87 -15.93
C ALA A 49 12.85 -3.31 -16.02
N ASN A 50 12.25 -4.17 -16.86
CA ASN A 50 12.65 -5.56 -17.07
C ASN A 50 12.75 -6.36 -15.75
N LEU A 51 11.86 -6.05 -14.80
CA LEU A 51 11.84 -6.73 -13.51
C LEU A 51 11.28 -8.15 -13.69
N PRO A 52 11.96 -9.18 -13.16
CA PRO A 52 11.52 -10.56 -13.28
C PRO A 52 10.41 -10.87 -12.26
N ILE A 53 9.27 -10.18 -12.39
CA ILE A 53 8.08 -10.35 -11.56
C ILE A 53 6.89 -10.75 -12.45
N SER A 54 5.95 -11.53 -11.92
CA SER A 54 4.73 -11.85 -12.66
C SER A 54 3.81 -10.62 -12.74
N GLU A 55 3.01 -10.55 -13.80
CA GLU A 55 2.01 -9.49 -13.99
C GLU A 55 1.05 -9.40 -12.80
N GLU A 56 0.60 -10.55 -12.28
CA GLU A 56 -0.28 -10.65 -11.11
C GLU A 56 0.32 -9.96 -9.86
N VAL A 57 1.63 -10.12 -9.64
CA VAL A 57 2.34 -9.46 -8.52
C VAL A 57 2.51 -7.97 -8.81
N ALA A 58 2.76 -7.59 -10.05
CA ALA A 58 2.92 -6.20 -10.45
C ALA A 58 1.62 -5.39 -10.33
N GLU A 59 0.46 -6.01 -10.58
CA GLU A 59 -0.85 -5.36 -10.48
C GLU A 59 -1.18 -4.91 -9.05
N VAL A 60 -0.74 -5.67 -8.04
CA VAL A 60 -1.01 -5.37 -6.63
C VAL A 60 0.05 -4.46 -5.98
N VAL A 61 1.13 -4.13 -6.70
CA VAL A 61 2.22 -3.28 -6.17
C VAL A 61 1.72 -1.91 -5.73
N VAL A 62 0.83 -1.27 -6.51
CA VAL A 62 0.34 0.08 -6.18
C VAL A 62 -0.43 0.11 -4.85
N PRO A 63 -1.51 -0.68 -4.66
CA PRO A 63 -2.25 -0.64 -3.41
C PRO A 63 -1.40 -1.11 -2.22
N VAL A 64 -0.55 -2.11 -2.39
CA VAL A 64 0.37 -2.57 -1.32
C VAL A 64 1.38 -1.48 -0.97
N GLY A 65 1.98 -0.83 -1.97
CA GLY A 65 2.94 0.26 -1.78
C GLY A 65 2.34 1.44 -1.02
N VAL A 66 1.09 1.81 -1.33
CA VAL A 66 0.35 2.84 -0.58
C VAL A 66 0.18 2.46 0.88
N LEU A 67 -0.27 1.23 1.17
CA LEU A 67 -0.47 0.76 2.54
C LEU A 67 0.84 0.67 3.33
N MET A 68 1.93 0.22 2.68
CA MET A 68 3.25 0.21 3.28
C MET A 68 3.74 1.62 3.61
N GLY A 69 3.53 2.58 2.70
CA GLY A 69 3.87 3.99 2.93
C GLY A 69 3.11 4.58 4.10
N ILE A 70 1.80 4.31 4.21
CA ILE A 70 0.95 4.76 5.32
C ILE A 70 1.40 4.15 6.63
N TRP A 71 1.69 2.85 6.65
CA TRP A 71 2.20 2.17 7.84
C TRP A 71 3.49 2.81 8.34
N VAL A 72 4.48 2.98 7.47
CA VAL A 72 5.79 3.56 7.83
C VAL A 72 5.61 5.01 8.29
N PHE A 73 4.79 5.80 7.59
CA PHE A 73 4.51 7.18 7.98
C PHE A 73 3.87 7.28 9.37
N ALA A 74 2.83 6.48 9.63
CA ALA A 74 2.14 6.46 10.92
C ALA A 74 3.08 6.01 12.05
N TYR A 75 3.93 5.02 11.77
CA TYR A 75 4.92 4.53 12.73
C TYR A 75 5.97 5.60 13.08
N GLU A 76 6.53 6.28 12.08
CA GLU A 76 7.56 7.31 12.30
C GLU A 76 6.98 8.59 12.93
N LEU A 77 5.76 8.99 12.56
CA LEU A 77 5.10 10.17 13.15
C LEU A 77 4.91 10.03 14.67
N GLN A 78 4.64 8.82 15.17
CA GLN A 78 4.51 8.57 16.61
C GLN A 78 5.84 8.44 17.35
N ARG A 79 6.95 8.47 16.61
CA ARG A 79 8.30 8.36 17.16
C ARG A 79 8.99 9.73 17.29
N LEU A 80 8.45 10.76 16.63
CA LEU A 80 8.80 12.17 16.79
C LEU A 80 8.18 12.74 18.07
#